data_AF-A0A6P7GLA5-F1
#
_entry.id   AF-A0A6P7GLA5-F1
#
_cell.length_a   1.000
_cell.length_b   1.000
_cell.length_c   1.000
_cell.angle_alpha   90.00
_cell.angle_beta   90.00
_cell.angle_gamma   90.00
#
_symmetry.space_group_name_H-M   'P 1'
#
loop_
_entity.id
_entity.type
_entity.pdbx_description
1 polymer ?
#
loop_
_entity_poly.entity_id
_entity_poly.type
_entity_poly.pdbx_seq_one_letter_code
_entity_poly.pdbx_strand_id
1 'polypeptide(L)'
;MLNLSLQGRNQTVSDLIGMINGFRNKLNVFKRALEKNNLTHFPSCLQIAEEFNGEENIEFSSCISQIEQVIDEFNTRFEEIESLKSSVLLYNNPLGATIDDQPPNLQLELCDLQADMFLITRQEKGPEFFKLLSKEKFPNLRDFGLKMTSMFGSTYTCE
;
A
#
# COMPACT_ATOMS: atom_id res chain seq x y z
N MET A 1 8.85 -12.11 5.32
CA MET A 1 9.44 -11.20 4.31
C MET A 1 8.61 -9.91 4.10
N LEU A 2 7.80 -9.46 5.08
CA LEU A 2 7.20 -8.12 5.07
C LEU A 2 8.07 -7.13 5.84
N ASN A 3 8.51 -7.50 7.05
CA ASN A 3 9.35 -6.66 7.91
C ASN A 3 10.60 -6.13 7.19
N LEU A 4 11.33 -7.02 6.51
CA LEU A 4 12.51 -6.65 5.71
C LEU A 4 12.17 -5.71 4.55
N SER A 5 11.01 -5.93 3.92
CA SER A 5 10.55 -5.08 2.82
C SER A 5 10.13 -3.69 3.31
N LEU A 6 9.56 -3.59 4.52
CA LEU A 6 9.21 -2.30 5.15
C LEU A 6 10.43 -1.51 5.64
N GLN A 7 11.59 -2.17 5.79
CA GLN A 7 12.86 -1.57 6.21
C GLN A 7 13.73 -1.10 5.03
N GLY A 8 13.19 -1.12 3.80
CA GLY A 8 13.91 -0.70 2.62
C GLY A 8 14.26 0.80 2.63
N ARG A 9 15.44 1.15 2.13
CA ARG A 9 15.83 2.56 1.94
C ARG A 9 15.07 3.15 0.74
N ASN A 10 14.83 4.47 0.77
CA ASN A 10 14.20 5.24 -0.31
C ASN A 10 12.77 4.81 -0.67
N GLN A 11 12.01 4.29 0.30
CA GLN A 11 10.61 3.93 0.10
C GLN A 11 9.69 5.12 0.33
N THR A 12 8.71 5.28 -0.56
CA THR A 12 7.64 6.27 -0.39
C THR A 12 6.50 5.69 0.44
N VAL A 13 5.63 6.56 0.95
CA VAL A 13 4.35 6.16 1.55
C VAL A 13 3.53 5.24 0.64
N SER A 14 3.55 5.50 -0.67
CA SER A 14 2.86 4.65 -1.65
C SER A 14 3.43 3.24 -1.67
N ASP A 15 4.75 3.09 -1.64
CA ASP A 15 5.40 1.77 -1.66
C ASP A 15 5.02 0.96 -0.42
N LEU A 16 5.02 1.60 0.74
CA LEU A 16 4.68 0.97 2.01
C LEU A 16 3.23 0.48 2.02
N ILE A 17 2.29 1.32 1.58
CA ILE A 17 0.88 0.95 1.46
C ILE A 17 0.70 -0.18 0.46
N GLY A 18 1.42 -0.16 -0.66
CA GLY A 18 1.42 -1.24 -1.64
C GLY A 18 1.88 -2.57 -1.03
N MET A 19 2.95 -2.57 -0.24
CA MET A 19 3.46 -3.77 0.44
C MET A 19 2.49 -4.30 1.50
N ILE A 20 1.90 -3.41 2.31
CA ILE A 20 0.92 -3.74 3.34
C ILE A 20 -0.32 -4.38 2.69
N ASN A 21 -0.88 -3.73 1.66
CA ASN A 21 -2.03 -4.26 0.92
C ASN A 21 -1.69 -5.59 0.22
N GLY A 22 -0.51 -5.71 -0.37
CA GLY A 22 -0.05 -6.95 -0.99
C GLY A 22 0.04 -8.11 0.00
N PHE A 23 0.54 -7.86 1.21
CA PHE A 23 0.59 -8.87 2.27
C PHE A 23 -0.81 -9.25 2.77
N ARG A 24 -1.67 -8.26 3.05
CA ARG A 24 -3.07 -8.48 3.42
C ARG A 24 -3.80 -9.34 2.38
N ASN A 25 -3.59 -9.08 1.09
CA ASN A 25 -4.18 -9.86 0.00
C ASN A 25 -3.68 -11.32 -0.01
N LYS A 26 -2.39 -11.54 0.24
CA LYS A 26 -1.82 -12.90 0.33
C LYS A 26 -2.44 -13.69 1.49
N LEU A 27 -2.60 -13.08 2.67
CA LEU A 27 -3.28 -13.73 3.80
C LEU A 27 -4.70 -14.16 3.44
N ASN A 28 -5.46 -13.31 2.75
CA ASN A 28 -6.81 -13.63 2.28
C ASN A 28 -6.81 -14.79 1.25
N VAL A 29 -5.84 -14.82 0.33
CA VAL A 29 -5.68 -15.93 -0.62
C VAL A 29 -5.37 -17.23 0.12
N PHE A 30 -4.47 -17.19 1.11
CA PHE A 30 -4.10 -18.34 1.94
C PHE A 30 -5.29 -18.89 2.73
N LYS A 31 -6.06 -18.02 3.39
CA LYS A 31 -7.29 -18.41 4.10
C LYS A 31 -8.26 -19.14 3.15
N ARG A 32 -8.61 -18.51 2.03
CA ARG A 32 -9.55 -19.08 1.04
C ARG A 32 -9.05 -20.37 0.39
N ALA A 33 -7.74 -20.51 0.22
CA ALA A 33 -7.15 -21.73 -0.30
C ALA A 33 -7.35 -22.89 0.70
N LEU A 34 -7.05 -22.68 1.99
CA LEU A 34 -7.26 -23.68 3.03
C LEU A 34 -8.74 -24.02 3.23
N GLU A 35 -9.65 -23.05 3.20
CA GLU A 35 -11.12 -23.29 3.26
C GLU A 35 -11.62 -24.23 2.14
N LYS A 36 -10.90 -24.26 1.00
CA LYS A 36 -11.21 -25.13 -0.14
C LYS A 36 -10.36 -26.40 -0.17
N ASN A 37 -9.62 -26.71 0.90
CA ASN A 37 -8.60 -27.76 0.95
C ASN A 37 -7.58 -27.68 -0.20
N ASN A 38 -7.31 -26.48 -0.71
CA ASN A 38 -6.31 -26.25 -1.75
C ASN A 38 -4.95 -25.93 -1.11
N LEU A 39 -4.04 -26.91 -1.18
CA LEU A 39 -2.71 -26.83 -0.59
C LEU A 39 -1.63 -26.32 -1.56
N THR A 40 -2.00 -25.77 -2.72
CA THR A 40 -1.05 -25.26 -3.74
C THR A 40 -0.02 -24.27 -3.18
N HIS A 41 -0.40 -23.50 -2.15
CA HIS A 41 0.47 -22.51 -1.51
C HIS A 41 1.20 -23.02 -0.26
N PHE A 42 0.98 -24.29 0.11
CA PHE A 42 1.50 -24.92 1.32
C PHE A 42 2.19 -26.26 0.99
N PRO A 43 3.37 -26.25 0.34
CA PRO A 43 4.03 -27.47 -0.11
C PRO A 43 4.27 -28.51 0.99
N SER A 44 4.60 -28.06 2.22
CA SER A 44 4.77 -28.95 3.36
C SER A 44 3.44 -29.60 3.80
N CYS A 45 2.33 -28.87 3.74
CA CYS A 45 1.01 -29.42 4.03
C CYS A 45 0.58 -30.42 2.95
N LEU A 46 0.90 -30.13 1.68
CA LEU A 46 0.65 -31.03 0.56
C LEU A 46 1.42 -32.34 0.74
N GLN A 47 2.71 -32.26 1.05
CA GLN A 47 3.54 -33.44 1.33
C GLN A 47 2.98 -34.28 2.48
N ILE A 48 2.59 -33.64 3.58
CA ILE A 48 1.94 -34.33 4.71
C ILE A 48 0.65 -35.00 4.25
N ALA A 49 -0.21 -34.32 3.49
CA ALA A 49 -1.46 -34.92 2.99
C ALA A 49 -1.23 -36.15 2.08
N GLU A 50 -0.17 -36.13 1.27
CA GLU A 50 0.23 -37.26 0.43
C GLU A 50 0.76 -38.46 1.24
N GLU A 51 1.53 -38.20 2.30
CA GLU A 51 2.12 -39.24 3.17
C GLU A 51 1.07 -40.04 3.96
N PHE A 52 -0.06 -39.43 4.32
CA PHE A 52 -1.13 -40.05 5.12
C PHE A 52 -2.18 -40.82 4.28
N ASN A 53 -2.00 -40.97 2.96
CA ASN A 53 -2.82 -41.81 2.05
C ASN A 53 -4.36 -41.63 2.16
N GLY A 54 -4.84 -40.50 2.67
CA GLY A 54 -6.28 -40.23 2.82
C GLY A 54 -7.00 -41.08 3.89
N GLU A 55 -6.27 -41.77 4.79
CA GLU A 55 -6.88 -42.53 5.89
C GLU A 55 -7.37 -41.63 7.03
N GLU A 56 -6.76 -40.44 7.20
CA GLU A 56 -7.24 -39.36 8.07
C GLU A 56 -7.52 -38.10 7.23
N ASN A 57 -8.69 -37.50 7.43
CA ASN A 57 -8.96 -36.16 6.91
C ASN A 57 -8.10 -35.17 7.69
N ILE A 58 -6.96 -34.78 7.12
CA ILE A 58 -6.11 -33.73 7.71
C ILE A 58 -6.87 -32.41 7.67
N GLU A 59 -7.26 -31.93 8.84
CA GLU A 59 -8.04 -30.71 9.00
C GLU A 59 -7.12 -29.51 9.30
N PHE A 60 -7.19 -28.48 8.46
CA PHE A 60 -6.41 -27.24 8.62
C PHE A 60 -7.19 -26.11 9.30
N SER A 61 -8.28 -26.41 10.01
CA SER A 61 -9.15 -25.40 10.65
C SER A 61 -8.41 -24.52 11.66
N SER A 62 -7.47 -25.09 12.41
CA SER A 62 -6.58 -24.31 13.30
C SER A 62 -5.73 -23.30 12.52
N CYS A 63 -5.18 -23.69 11.37
CA CYS A 63 -4.41 -22.78 10.51
C CYS A 63 -5.30 -21.67 9.93
N ILE A 64 -6.54 -22.00 9.53
CA ILE A 64 -7.53 -21.00 9.07
C ILE A 64 -7.80 -19.97 10.17
N SER A 65 -8.07 -20.44 11.39
CA SER A 65 -8.31 -19.54 12.54
C SER A 65 -7.11 -18.67 12.86
N GLN A 66 -5.88 -19.18 12.76
CA GLN A 66 -4.67 -18.39 12.98
C GLN A 66 -4.47 -17.33 11.90
N ILE A 67 -4.70 -17.67 10.63
CA ILE A 67 -4.62 -16.70 9.53
C ILE A 67 -5.67 -15.60 9.71
N GLU A 68 -6.88 -15.95 10.14
CA GLU A 68 -7.93 -14.98 10.44
C GLU A 68 -7.52 -14.00 11.54
N GLN A 69 -6.98 -14.50 12.66
CA GLN A 69 -6.45 -13.63 13.71
C GLN A 69 -5.35 -12.69 13.20
N VAL A 70 -4.42 -13.21 12.39
CA VAL A 70 -3.37 -12.36 11.78
C VAL A 70 -3.96 -11.31 10.85
N ILE A 71 -5.00 -11.63 10.08
CA ILE A 71 -5.71 -10.66 9.23
C ILE A 71 -6.31 -9.55 10.09
N ASP A 72 -6.99 -9.89 11.19
CA ASP A 72 -7.65 -8.93 12.07
C ASP A 72 -6.64 -8.01 12.78
N GLU A 73 -5.55 -8.57 13.31
CA GLU A 73 -4.45 -7.80 13.88
C GLU A 73 -3.83 -6.85 12.84
N PHE A 74 -3.67 -7.32 11.61
CA PHE A 74 -3.11 -6.51 10.52
C PHE A 74 -4.06 -5.38 10.11
N ASN A 75 -5.37 -5.65 10.06
CA ASN A 75 -6.37 -4.64 9.76
C ASN A 75 -6.41 -3.57 10.85
N THR A 76 -6.39 -3.99 12.11
CA THR A 76 -6.38 -3.09 13.27
C THR A 76 -5.12 -2.23 13.29
N ARG A 77 -3.94 -2.84 13.12
CA ARG A 77 -2.66 -2.12 13.14
C ARG A 77 -2.51 -1.08 12.03
N PHE A 78 -3.14 -1.31 10.89
CA PHE A 78 -3.01 -0.47 9.70
C PHE A 78 -4.34 0.20 9.31
N GLU A 79 -5.25 0.39 10.25
CA GLU A 79 -6.55 1.04 10.01
C GLU A 79 -6.35 2.48 9.49
N GLU A 80 -5.45 3.23 10.12
CA GLU A 80 -5.14 4.61 9.76
C GLU A 80 -4.61 4.76 8.32
N ILE A 81 -4.04 3.70 7.74
CA ILE A 81 -3.55 3.71 6.35
C ILE A 81 -4.69 3.89 5.35
N GLU A 82 -5.90 3.40 5.66
CA GLU A 82 -7.06 3.59 4.77
C GLU A 82 -7.41 5.08 4.64
N SER A 83 -7.21 5.86 5.71
CA SER A 83 -7.40 7.33 5.68
C SER A 83 -6.40 8.06 4.77
N LEU A 84 -5.21 7.47 4.55
CA LEU A 84 -4.17 8.04 3.70
C LEU A 84 -4.37 7.70 2.21
N LYS A 85 -5.26 6.77 1.87
CA LYS A 85 -5.41 6.24 0.52
C LYS A 85 -5.69 7.32 -0.53
N SER A 86 -6.61 8.24 -0.24
CA SER A 86 -6.94 9.37 -1.13
C SER A 86 -5.73 10.27 -1.37
N SER A 87 -5.02 10.63 -0.29
CA SER A 87 -3.80 11.43 -0.37
C SER A 87 -2.71 10.72 -1.17
N VAL A 88 -2.56 9.40 -1.03
CA VAL A 88 -1.55 8.63 -1.75
C VAL A 88 -1.86 8.55 -3.23
N LEU A 89 -3.13 8.40 -3.60
CA LEU A 89 -3.57 8.44 -5.00
C LEU A 89 -3.28 9.81 -5.63
N LEU A 90 -3.61 10.90 -4.93
CA LEU A 90 -3.27 12.25 -5.37
C LEU A 90 -1.76 12.45 -5.52
N TYR A 91 -0.97 11.97 -4.56
CA TYR A 91 0.49 12.04 -4.59
C TYR A 91 1.10 11.26 -5.76
N ASN A 92 0.53 10.12 -6.11
CA ASN A 92 1.03 9.30 -7.22
C ASN A 92 0.60 9.82 -8.60
N ASN A 93 -0.56 10.47 -8.69
CA ASN A 93 -1.14 10.92 -9.95
C ASN A 93 -1.90 12.26 -9.80
N PRO A 94 -1.20 13.38 -9.56
CA PRO A 94 -1.85 14.67 -9.39
C PRO A 94 -2.48 15.21 -10.69
N LEU A 95 -1.90 14.85 -11.84
CA LEU A 95 -2.40 15.27 -13.17
C LEU A 95 -3.71 14.57 -13.57
N GLY A 96 -3.98 13.37 -13.05
CA GLY A 96 -5.22 12.63 -13.31
C GLY A 96 -6.17 12.60 -12.13
N ALA A 97 -5.96 13.45 -11.11
CA ALA A 97 -6.82 13.50 -9.94
C ALA A 97 -8.17 14.15 -10.26
N THR A 98 -9.27 13.53 -9.81
CA THR A 98 -10.60 14.17 -9.84
C THR A 98 -10.61 15.34 -8.86
N ILE A 99 -10.70 16.57 -9.37
CA ILE A 99 -10.59 17.80 -8.58
C ILE A 99 -11.67 17.87 -7.49
N ASP A 100 -12.91 17.51 -7.82
CA ASP A 100 -14.06 17.58 -6.89
C ASP A 100 -13.90 16.69 -5.65
N ASP A 101 -13.11 15.61 -5.76
CA ASP A 101 -12.84 14.67 -4.66
C ASP A 101 -11.69 15.14 -3.74
N GLN A 102 -11.01 16.23 -4.07
CA GLN A 102 -9.82 16.69 -3.32
C GLN A 102 -10.17 17.75 -2.25
N PRO A 103 -9.30 17.92 -1.22
CA PRO A 103 -9.47 18.98 -0.22
C PRO A 103 -9.62 20.37 -0.86
N PRO A 104 -10.56 21.23 -0.38
CA PRO A 104 -10.83 22.53 -0.98
C PRO A 104 -9.61 23.43 -1.16
N ASN A 105 -8.64 23.33 -0.25
CA ASN A 105 -7.40 24.11 -0.31
C ASN A 105 -6.43 23.67 -1.42
N LEU A 106 -6.66 22.51 -2.07
CA LEU A 106 -5.85 22.02 -3.19
C LEU A 106 -6.54 22.18 -4.55
N GLN A 107 -7.86 22.33 -4.58
CA GLN A 107 -8.66 22.23 -5.82
C GLN A 107 -8.26 23.29 -6.87
N LEU A 108 -8.11 24.56 -6.47
CA LEU A 108 -7.74 25.62 -7.40
C LEU A 108 -6.33 25.44 -7.97
N GLU A 109 -5.37 25.06 -7.12
CA GLU A 109 -4.02 24.75 -7.58
C GLU A 109 -3.98 23.52 -8.49
N LEU A 110 -4.87 22.54 -8.30
CA LEU A 110 -5.00 21.40 -9.20
C LEU A 110 -5.58 21.78 -10.56
N CYS A 111 -6.54 22.70 -10.62
CA CYS A 111 -7.01 23.26 -11.89
C CYS A 111 -5.84 23.87 -12.68
N ASP A 112 -5.06 24.73 -12.01
CA ASP A 112 -3.91 25.40 -12.63
C ASP A 112 -2.81 24.41 -13.01
N LEU A 113 -2.59 23.37 -12.20
CA LEU A 113 -1.62 22.31 -12.45
C LEU A 113 -2.01 21.51 -13.70
N GLN A 114 -3.27 21.09 -13.80
CA GLN A 114 -3.78 20.26 -14.90
C GLN A 114 -3.91 21.05 -16.21
N ALA A 115 -3.95 22.39 -16.15
CA ALA A 115 -3.94 23.26 -17.32
C ALA A 115 -2.53 23.69 -17.78
N ASP A 116 -1.49 23.45 -16.97
CA ASP A 116 -0.13 23.90 -17.25
C ASP A 116 0.57 23.01 -18.30
N MET A 117 0.74 23.54 -19.52
CA MET A 117 1.33 22.83 -20.66
C MET A 117 2.75 22.30 -20.40
N PHE A 118 3.53 22.95 -19.53
CA PHE A 118 4.84 22.44 -19.17
C PHE A 118 4.71 21.24 -18.23
N LEU A 119 3.86 21.33 -17.20
CA LEU A 119 3.72 20.31 -16.16
C LEU A 119 3.01 19.04 -16.68
N ILE A 120 2.02 19.16 -17.56
CA ILE A 120 1.32 17.99 -18.12
C ILE A 120 2.21 17.11 -19.02
N THR A 121 3.33 17.64 -19.52
CA THR A 121 4.27 16.88 -20.36
C THR A 121 5.36 16.16 -19.57
N ARG A 122 5.41 16.39 -18.25
CA ARG A 122 6.41 15.82 -17.36
C ARG A 122 6.18 14.33 -17.15
N GLN A 123 7.28 13.58 -16.99
CA GLN A 123 7.28 12.14 -16.75
C GLN A 123 7.64 11.79 -15.30
N GLU A 124 8.12 12.79 -14.56
CA GLU A 124 8.46 12.74 -13.15
C GLU A 124 7.24 12.31 -12.32
N LYS A 125 7.49 11.53 -11.26
CA LYS A 125 6.45 11.03 -10.35
C LYS A 125 6.89 11.19 -8.90
N GLY A 126 5.91 11.16 -7.99
CA GLY A 126 6.16 11.23 -6.55
C GLY A 126 7.04 12.44 -6.19
N PRO A 127 8.11 12.27 -5.39
CA PRO A 127 8.88 13.41 -4.89
C PRO A 127 9.45 14.29 -6.01
N GLU A 128 9.90 13.70 -7.11
CA GLU A 128 10.52 14.45 -8.21
C GLU A 128 9.50 15.32 -8.95
N PHE A 129 8.25 14.88 -9.07
CA PHE A 129 7.19 15.70 -9.66
C PHE A 129 6.90 16.94 -8.80
N PHE A 130 6.71 16.74 -7.49
CA PHE A 130 6.38 17.85 -6.58
C PHE A 130 7.53 18.87 -6.44
N LYS A 131 8.78 18.48 -6.72
CA LYS A 131 9.92 19.42 -6.78
C LYS A 131 9.85 20.39 -7.96
N LEU A 132 9.12 20.06 -9.03
CA LEU A 132 8.93 20.95 -10.18
C LEU A 132 7.97 22.10 -9.88
N LEU A 133 7.14 21.97 -8.85
CA LEU A 133 6.14 22.96 -8.49
C LEU A 133 6.78 24.19 -7.84
N SER A 134 6.51 25.37 -8.42
CA SER A 134 7.00 26.62 -7.84
C SER A 134 6.21 26.97 -6.58
N LYS A 135 6.90 27.48 -5.55
CA LYS A 135 6.26 27.89 -4.29
C LYS A 135 5.26 29.03 -4.48
N GLU A 136 5.50 29.88 -5.47
CA GLU A 136 4.66 31.04 -5.75
C GLU A 136 3.33 30.64 -6.39
N LYS A 137 3.33 29.66 -7.30
CA LYS A 137 2.14 29.23 -8.05
C LYS A 137 1.39 28.10 -7.37
N PHE A 138 2.09 27.19 -6.68
CA PHE A 138 1.51 25.97 -6.10
C PHE A 138 1.94 25.74 -4.64
N PRO A 139 1.74 26.72 -3.73
CA PRO A 139 2.20 26.60 -2.35
C PRO A 139 1.57 25.40 -1.63
N ASN A 140 0.25 25.17 -1.77
CA ASN A 140 -0.43 24.10 -1.04
C ASN A 140 -0.10 22.71 -1.57
N LEU A 141 -0.02 22.54 -2.90
CA LEU A 141 0.37 21.27 -3.52
C LEU A 141 1.82 20.92 -3.21
N ARG A 142 2.71 21.92 -3.14
CA ARG A 142 4.10 21.70 -2.74
C ARG A 142 4.20 21.26 -1.29
N ASP A 143 3.49 21.92 -0.38
CA ASP A 143 3.45 21.54 1.04
C ASP A 143 2.84 20.15 1.23
N PHE A 144 1.80 19.82 0.47
CA PHE A 144 1.23 18.48 0.40
C PHE A 144 2.26 17.43 -0.04
N GLY A 145 2.97 17.68 -1.15
CA GLY A 145 4.01 16.78 -1.66
C GLY A 145 5.14 16.55 -0.65
N LEU A 146 5.57 17.62 0.04
CA LEU A 146 6.56 17.55 1.12
C LEU A 146 6.06 16.70 2.29
N LYS A 147 4.82 16.93 2.74
CA LYS A 147 4.19 16.15 3.81
C LYS A 147 4.15 14.67 3.46
N MET A 148 3.71 14.32 2.25
CA MET A 148 3.63 12.93 1.79
C MET A 148 5.01 12.28 1.67
N THR A 149 6.02 13.04 1.26
CA THR A 149 7.41 12.55 1.20
C THR A 149 7.98 12.32 2.60
N SER A 150 7.63 13.15 3.59
CA SER A 150 8.18 13.08 4.94
C SER A 150 7.52 12.04 5.85
N MET A 151 6.29 11.60 5.56
CA MET A 151 5.51 10.72 6.46
C MET A 151 6.20 9.39 6.80
N PHE A 152 7.10 8.88 5.96
CA PHE A 152 7.71 7.56 6.15
C PHE A 152 9.23 7.55 5.98
N GLY A 153 9.85 8.73 6.08
CA GLY A 153 11.30 8.81 6.26
C GLY A 153 11.68 8.19 7.59
N SER A 154 12.27 6.99 7.55
CA SER A 154 12.89 6.25 8.66
C SER A 154 11.98 5.84 9.82
N THR A 155 11.40 4.64 9.75
CA THR A 155 10.95 3.91 10.95
C THR A 155 12.04 3.03 11.58
N TYR A 156 13.22 2.90 10.96
CA TYR A 156 14.29 1.99 11.45
C TYR A 156 15.73 2.45 11.15
N THR A 157 16.02 3.76 11.11
CA THR A 157 17.42 4.25 11.08
C THR A 157 17.70 5.18 12.26
N CYS A 158 17.37 4.70 13.45
CA CYS A 158 18.11 5.07 14.65
C CYS A 158 19.07 3.91 14.96
N GLU A 159 20.26 3.96 14.35
CA GLU A 159 21.50 3.39 14.91
C GLU A 159 22.59 4.47 14.79
#